data_AF-A0A9W8AWL6-F1
#
_entry.id   AF-A0A9W8AWL6-F1
#
_cell.length_a   1.000
_cell.length_b   1.000
_cell.length_c   1.000
_cell.angle_alpha   90.00
_cell.angle_beta   90.00
_cell.angle_gamma   90.00
#
_symmetry.space_group_name_H-M   'P 1'
#
loop_
_entity.id
_entity.type
_entity.pdbx_description
1 polymer ?
#
loop_
_entity_poly.entity_id
_entity_poly.type
_entity_poly.pdbx_seq_one_letter_code
_entity_poly.pdbx_strand_id
1 'polypeptide(L)'
;MATQVAAAPAATNSSAFDTQHQDMIHDAQMDYYGKRLATCSSDRTIRIFDVSDNKQTLVDTLRNHDGPVWEVAWAHPRFGTILASCSYDGRVLVWKETDGVWSIIKEHKAHSSSGNPA
;
A
#
# COMPACT_ATOMS: atom_id res chain seq x y z
N MET A 1 -29.96 34.24 31.93
CA MET A 1 -29.50 32.84 31.98
C MET A 1 -29.30 32.41 30.53
N ALA A 2 -28.06 32.23 30.08
CA ALA A 2 -27.74 31.96 28.67
C ALA A 2 -27.92 30.47 28.35
N THR A 3 -28.70 30.15 27.33
CA THR A 3 -28.91 28.77 26.87
C THR A 3 -27.77 28.36 25.96
N GLN A 4 -26.95 27.40 26.39
CA GLN A 4 -25.84 26.86 25.60
C GLN A 4 -26.37 25.82 24.61
N VAL A 5 -26.21 26.08 23.32
CA VAL A 5 -26.50 25.10 22.25
C VAL A 5 -25.30 24.18 22.13
N ALA A 6 -25.46 22.91 22.51
CA ALA A 6 -24.44 21.89 22.33
C ALA A 6 -24.37 21.50 20.84
N ALA A 7 -23.22 21.73 20.20
CA ALA A 7 -22.94 21.24 18.86
C ALA A 7 -22.79 19.72 18.89
N ALA A 8 -23.58 19.01 18.09
CA ALA A 8 -23.50 17.56 17.95
C ALA A 8 -22.12 17.14 17.40
N PRO A 9 -21.53 16.01 17.85
CA PRO A 9 -20.31 15.49 17.26
C PRO A 9 -20.59 15.14 15.80
N ALA A 10 -19.79 15.69 14.88
CA ALA A 10 -19.84 15.31 13.47
C ALA A 10 -19.59 13.80 13.38
N ALA A 11 -20.64 13.03 13.05
CA ALA A 11 -20.52 11.62 12.79
C ALA A 11 -19.59 11.43 11.60
N THR A 12 -18.34 11.07 11.86
CA THR A 12 -17.43 10.61 10.83
C THR A 12 -17.97 9.26 10.37
N ASN A 13 -18.75 9.27 9.28
CA ASN A 13 -19.17 8.05 8.60
C ASN A 13 -17.92 7.31 8.14
N SER A 14 -17.40 6.41 8.97
CA SER A 14 -16.29 5.53 8.61
C SER A 14 -16.85 4.48 7.66
N SER A 15 -16.88 4.81 6.36
CA SER A 15 -17.15 3.81 5.33
C SER A 15 -16.01 2.81 5.32
N ALA A 16 -16.26 1.61 5.87
CA ALA A 16 -15.34 0.48 5.74
C ALA A 16 -15.13 0.19 4.25
N PHE A 17 -13.88 0.08 3.84
CA PHE A 17 -13.47 -0.16 2.46
C PHE A 17 -13.06 -1.62 2.32
N ASP A 18 -13.47 -2.24 1.22
CA ASP A 18 -13.04 -3.59 0.89
C ASP A 18 -11.75 -3.52 0.08
N THR A 19 -10.65 -3.89 0.72
CA THR A 19 -9.33 -3.96 0.09
C THR A 19 -9.17 -5.18 -0.80
N GLN A 20 -10.17 -6.07 -0.84
CA GLN A 20 -10.18 -7.29 -1.65
C GLN A 20 -9.02 -8.25 -1.32
N HIS A 21 -8.30 -7.99 -0.23
CA HIS A 21 -7.26 -8.89 0.27
C HIS A 21 -7.92 -10.10 0.95
N GLN A 22 -7.34 -11.28 0.75
CA GLN A 22 -7.86 -12.52 1.31
C GLN A 22 -7.28 -12.84 2.69
N ASP A 23 -6.36 -12.01 3.17
CA ASP A 23 -5.62 -12.21 4.41
C ASP A 23 -5.31 -10.85 5.07
N MET A 24 -4.64 -10.88 6.23
CA MET A 24 -4.26 -9.69 6.99
C MET A 24 -3.51 -8.68 6.12
N ILE A 25 -3.89 -7.42 6.30
CA ILE A 25 -3.22 -6.26 5.71
C ILE A 25 -2.19 -5.81 6.73
N HIS A 26 -0.94 -5.69 6.31
CA HIS A 26 0.14 -5.29 7.19
C HIS A 26 0.36 -3.78 7.16
N ASP A 27 0.25 -3.17 5.98
CA ASP A 27 0.47 -1.75 5.80
C ASP A 27 -0.40 -1.18 4.66
N ALA A 28 -0.65 0.12 4.75
CA ALA A 28 -1.39 0.89 3.77
C ALA A 28 -0.83 2.32 3.72
N GLN A 29 -0.32 2.72 2.56
CA GLN A 29 0.28 4.04 2.36
C GLN A 29 -0.35 4.78 1.18
N MET A 30 -0.66 6.05 1.40
CA MET A 30 -1.09 6.95 0.33
C MET A 30 0.13 7.55 -0.38
N ASP A 31 -0.03 7.82 -1.67
CA ASP A 31 0.90 8.66 -2.44
C ASP A 31 0.96 10.09 -1.85
N TYR A 32 2.03 10.80 -2.17
CA TYR A 32 2.28 12.20 -1.81
C TYR A 32 1.08 13.13 -2.08
N TYR A 33 0.32 12.88 -3.16
CA TYR A 33 -0.85 13.69 -3.51
C TYR A 33 -2.17 13.17 -2.93
N GLY A 34 -2.16 12.05 -2.20
CA GLY A 34 -3.37 11.43 -1.65
C GLY A 34 -4.33 10.84 -2.70
N LYS A 35 -3.91 10.76 -3.96
CA LYS A 35 -4.73 10.24 -5.07
C LYS A 35 -4.62 8.74 -5.23
N ARG A 36 -3.54 8.14 -4.73
CA ARG A 36 -3.32 6.69 -4.82
C ARG A 36 -3.09 6.11 -3.45
N LEU A 37 -3.62 4.91 -3.24
CA LEU A 37 -3.43 4.13 -2.04
C LEU A 37 -2.78 2.80 -2.43
N ALA A 38 -1.67 2.46 -1.80
CA ALA A 38 -1.09 1.13 -1.87
C ALA A 38 -1.41 0.38 -0.58
N THR A 39 -1.84 -0.86 -0.70
CA THR A 39 -2.06 -1.77 0.42
C THR A 39 -1.27 -3.05 0.21
N CYS A 40 -0.72 -3.62 1.28
CA CYS A 40 0.02 -4.87 1.22
C CYS A 40 -0.48 -5.88 2.25
N SER A 41 -0.43 -7.15 1.90
CA SER A 41 -1.05 -8.21 2.68
C SER A 41 -0.21 -9.49 2.76
N SER A 42 -0.51 -10.31 3.76
CA SER A 42 -0.10 -11.72 3.86
C SER A 42 -0.45 -12.55 2.63
N ASP A 43 -1.44 -12.13 1.83
CA ASP A 43 -1.81 -12.80 0.57
C ASP A 43 -0.73 -12.70 -0.53
N ARG A 44 0.40 -12.05 -0.22
CA ARG A 44 1.59 -11.87 -1.06
C ARG A 44 1.37 -10.91 -2.22
N THR A 45 0.30 -10.13 -2.15
CA THR A 45 -0.05 -9.14 -3.15
C THR A 45 0.03 -7.74 -2.59
N ILE A 46 0.37 -6.80 -3.47
CA ILE A 46 0.23 -5.37 -3.22
C ILE A 46 -0.86 -4.88 -4.15
N ARG A 47 -1.86 -4.19 -3.63
CA ARG A 47 -2.94 -3.62 -4.42
C ARG A 47 -2.79 -2.11 -4.47
N ILE A 48 -2.97 -1.56 -5.66
CA ILE A 48 -2.94 -0.12 -5.90
C ILE A 48 -4.35 0.32 -6.22
N PHE A 49 -4.83 1.30 -5.48
CA PHE A 49 -6.14 1.91 -5.64
C PHE A 49 -5.98 3.37 -6.04
N ASP A 50 -6.81 3.82 -6.97
CA ASP A 50 -7.05 5.24 -7.22
C ASP A 50 -8.15 5.70 -6.27
N VAL A 51 -7.93 6.83 -5.61
CA VAL A 51 -8.81 7.42 -4.61
C VAL A 51 -9.23 8.78 -5.14
N SER A 52 -10.44 8.84 -5.73
CA SER A 52 -11.02 10.05 -6.31
C SER A 52 -12.43 10.26 -5.79
N ASP A 53 -12.73 11.42 -5.20
CA ASP A 53 -14.07 11.87 -4.80
C ASP A 53 -14.95 10.78 -4.16
N ASN A 54 -14.45 10.17 -3.08
CA ASN A 54 -15.12 9.09 -2.33
C ASN A 54 -15.30 7.76 -3.07
N LYS A 55 -14.70 7.59 -4.24
CA LYS A 55 -14.65 6.34 -4.98
C LYS A 55 -13.23 5.78 -4.96
N GLN A 56 -13.12 4.50 -4.63
CA GLN A 56 -11.87 3.75 -4.68
C GLN A 56 -11.97 2.75 -5.83
N THR A 57 -11.04 2.81 -6.77
CA THR A 57 -10.98 1.87 -7.89
C THR A 57 -9.66 1.13 -7.85
N LEU A 58 -9.72 -0.21 -7.85
CA LEU A 58 -8.53 -1.04 -7.99
C LEU A 58 -7.91 -0.77 -9.36
N VAL A 59 -6.71 -0.23 -9.36
CA VAL A 59 -5.93 0.07 -10.57
C VAL A 59 -5.14 -1.15 -10.97
N ASP A 60 -4.40 -1.72 -10.02
CA ASP A 60 -3.53 -2.86 -10.31
C ASP A 60 -3.30 -3.74 -9.08
N THR A 61 -2.90 -4.99 -9.31
CA THR A 61 -2.49 -5.95 -8.29
C THR A 61 -1.11 -6.50 -8.62
N LEU A 62 -0.12 -6.06 -7.85
CA LEU A 62 1.27 -6.46 -8.00
C LEU A 62 1.47 -7.83 -7.32
N ARG A 63 1.80 -8.83 -8.13
CA ARG A 63 2.02 -10.22 -7.69
C ARG A 63 3.41 -10.69 -8.10
N ASN A 64 4.37 -10.58 -7.19
CA ASN A 64 5.72 -11.09 -7.43
C ASN A 64 6.48 -11.51 -6.16
N HIS A 65 5.95 -11.20 -4.98
CA HIS A 65 6.51 -11.69 -3.73
C HIS A 65 6.14 -13.15 -3.49
N ASP A 66 7.10 -13.92 -2.96
CA ASP A 66 6.88 -15.33 -2.64
C ASP A 66 6.34 -15.51 -1.20
N GLY A 67 6.47 -14.46 -0.37
CA GLY A 67 6.01 -14.42 1.02
C GLY A 67 5.21 -13.17 1.37
N PRO A 68 4.67 -13.10 2.61
CA PRO A 68 3.90 -11.96 3.12
C PRO A 68 4.62 -10.62 2.91
N VAL A 69 3.89 -9.62 2.42
CA VAL A 69 4.44 -8.27 2.21
C VAL A 69 4.17 -7.42 3.44
N TRP A 70 5.22 -6.95 4.08
CA TRP A 70 5.11 -6.27 5.38
C TRP A 70 4.88 -4.78 5.25
N GLU A 71 5.54 -4.13 4.30
CA GLU A 71 5.54 -2.68 4.20
C GLU A 71 5.61 -2.24 2.74
N VAL A 72 5.02 -1.08 2.47
CA VAL A 72 5.06 -0.42 1.17
C VAL A 72 5.42 1.05 1.36
N ALA A 73 6.28 1.59 0.50
CA ALA A 73 6.73 2.97 0.59
C ALA A 73 6.70 3.65 -0.79
N TRP A 74 6.01 4.79 -0.87
CA TRP A 74 6.01 5.64 -2.05
C TRP A 74 7.27 6.50 -2.12
N ALA A 75 7.89 6.56 -3.29
CA ALA A 75 8.98 7.49 -3.54
C ALA A 75 8.47 8.90 -3.83
N HIS A 76 9.35 9.89 -3.74
CA HIS A 76 9.00 11.27 -4.06
C HIS A 76 8.64 11.42 -5.56
N PRO A 77 7.55 12.14 -5.90
CA PRO A 77 7.02 12.21 -7.27
C PRO A 77 7.98 12.84 -8.29
N ARG A 78 9.03 13.54 -7.84
CA ARG A 78 10.13 14.04 -8.68
C ARG A 78 10.83 12.93 -9.49
N PHE A 79 10.84 11.71 -8.97
CA PHE A 79 11.46 10.55 -9.65
C PHE A 79 10.45 9.73 -10.47
N GLY A 80 9.18 10.15 -10.50
CA GLY A 80 8.05 9.42 -11.05
C GLY A 80 7.33 8.58 -9.99
N THR A 81 6.30 7.88 -10.43
CA THR A 81 5.51 6.97 -9.59
C THR A 81 6.30 5.69 -9.33
N ILE A 82 6.99 5.65 -8.18
CA ILE A 82 7.80 4.52 -7.75
C ILE A 82 7.32 4.06 -6.38
N LEU A 83 7.23 2.75 -6.20
CA LEU A 83 6.84 2.11 -4.94
C LEU A 83 7.87 1.06 -4.57
N ALA A 84 8.35 1.09 -3.33
CA ALA A 84 9.16 0.03 -2.77
C ALA A 84 8.27 -0.89 -1.92
N SER A 85 8.52 -2.19 -1.98
CA SER A 85 7.87 -3.18 -1.13
C SER A 85 8.88 -4.14 -0.54
N CYS A 86 8.67 -4.52 0.72
CA CYS A 86 9.50 -5.50 1.41
C CYS A 86 8.65 -6.70 1.84
N SER A 87 9.23 -7.90 1.72
CA SER A 87 8.54 -9.15 2.04
C SER A 87 9.38 -10.04 2.94
N TYR A 88 8.68 -10.97 3.62
CA TYR A 88 9.30 -12.04 4.41
C TYR A 88 10.20 -12.96 3.58
N ASP A 89 10.06 -12.96 2.25
CA ASP A 89 10.93 -13.71 1.33
C ASP A 89 12.40 -13.19 1.28
N GLY A 90 12.71 -12.13 2.03
CA GLY A 90 14.04 -11.51 2.09
C GLY A 90 14.35 -10.64 0.88
N ARG A 91 13.34 -10.33 0.04
CA ARG A 91 13.46 -9.50 -1.14
C ARG A 91 12.78 -8.16 -0.93
N VAL A 92 13.43 -7.14 -1.45
CA VAL A 92 12.84 -5.82 -1.65
C VAL A 92 12.65 -5.62 -3.13
N LEU A 93 11.42 -5.33 -3.54
CA LEU A 93 11.07 -5.03 -4.93
C LEU A 93 10.80 -3.54 -5.07
N VAL A 94 11.36 -2.96 -6.12
CA VAL A 94 11.10 -1.57 -6.52
C VAL A 94 10.28 -1.60 -7.79
N TRP A 95 9.06 -1.10 -7.65
CA TRP A 95 8.05 -1.01 -8.69
C TRP A 95 8.05 0.40 -9.26
N LYS A 96 7.90 0.50 -10.57
CA LYS A 96 7.69 1.76 -11.27
C LYS A 96 6.46 1.62 -12.16
N GLU A 97 5.59 2.61 -12.09
CA GLU A 97 4.51 2.76 -13.05
C GLU A 97 5.01 3.57 -14.26
N THR A 98 4.71 3.11 -15.46
CA THR A 98 4.89 3.86 -16.70
C THR A 98 3.66 3.67 -17.57
N ASP A 99 2.99 4.75 -17.94
CA ASP A 99 1.75 4.75 -18.75
C ASP A 99 0.64 3.84 -18.18
N GLY A 100 0.49 3.80 -16.85
CA GLY A 100 -0.52 2.98 -16.17
C GLY A 100 -0.13 1.51 -16.00
N VAL A 101 1.05 1.10 -16.47
CA VAL A 101 1.55 -0.27 -16.32
C VAL A 101 2.60 -0.32 -15.23
N TRP A 102 2.41 -1.20 -14.25
CA TRP A 102 3.38 -1.45 -13.19
C TRP A 102 4.41 -2.50 -13.58
N SER A 103 5.68 -2.17 -13.38
CA SER A 103 6.79 -3.08 -13.66
C SER A 103 7.85 -3.03 -12.57
N ILE A 104 8.54 -4.13 -12.35
CA ILE A 104 9.66 -4.20 -11.41
C ILE A 104 10.90 -3.67 -12.11
N ILE A 105 11.45 -2.58 -11.60
CA ILE A 105 12.68 -1.98 -12.13
C ILE A 105 13.93 -2.44 -11.40
N LYS A 106 13.76 -2.92 -10.16
CA LYS A 106 14.86 -3.42 -9.35
C LYS A 106 14.38 -4.42 -8.33
N GLU A 107 15.14 -5.50 -8.18
CA GLU A 107 15.02 -6.45 -7.09
C GLU A 107 16.29 -6.38 -6.26
N HIS A 108 16.14 -6.31 -4.95
CA HIS A 108 17.24 -6.38 -4.01
C HIS A 108 17.06 -7.59 -3.10
N LYS A 109 18.03 -8.49 -3.15
CA LYS A 109 18.02 -9.77 -2.44
C LYS A 109 19.31 -9.88 -1.61
N ALA A 110 19.47 -8.95 -0.66
CA ALA A 110 20.64 -8.94 0.22
C ALA A 110 20.39 -9.65 1.56
N HIS A 111 19.12 -9.79 1.97
CA HIS A 111 18.79 -10.39 3.23
C HIS A 111 18.49 -11.88 3.03
N SER A 112 19.55 -12.70 3.06
CA SER A 112 19.37 -14.11 3.42
C SER A 112 18.88 -14.14 4.87
N SER A 113 17.73 -14.75 5.12
CA SER A 113 17.37 -15.16 6.48
C SER A 113 18.61 -15.84 7.07
N SER A 114 19.01 -15.43 8.27
CA SER A 114 20.23 -15.91 8.91
C SER A 114 20.15 -17.43 9.01
N GLY A 115 20.76 -18.12 8.04
CA GLY A 115 21.02 -19.52 8.13
C GLY A 115 21.97 -19.68 9.30
N ASN A 116 21.50 -20.34 10.37
CA ASN A 116 22.38 -20.86 11.38
C ASN A 116 23.38 -21.76 10.61
N PRO A 117 24.69 -21.44 10.55
CA PRO A 117 25.63 -22.33 9.90
C PRO A 117 25.62 -23.64 10.69
N ALA A 118 25.29 -24.74 10.02
CA ALA A 118 25.34 -26.08 10.57
C ALA A 118 26.78 -26.51 10.87
#